data_AF-A0A7S2NX53-F1
#
_entry.id   AF-A0A7S2NX53-F1
#
_cell.length_a   1.000
_cell.length_b   1.000
_cell.length_c   1.000
_cell.angle_alpha   90.00
_cell.angle_beta   90.00
_cell.angle_gamma   90.00
#
_symmetry.space_group_name_H-M   'P 1'
#
loop_
_entity.id
_entity.type
_entity.pdbx_description
1 polymer ?
#
loop_
_entity_poly.entity_id
_entity_poly.type
_entity_poly.pdbx_seq_one_letter_code
_entity_poly.pdbx_strand_id
1 'polypeptide(L)'
;MMKKTTSATGTTATPSPPSTQSKQFFSFYRRPLPTENCVALSSIDGQKIFNSSHARGGLKSFFDLIQQFTTQPEPAFCGLTSLVMVLNALAVDPRRNWKGPWRWYDERFLNCCV
;
A
#
# COMPACT_ATOMS: atom_id res chain seq x y z
N MET A 1 47.50 -70.35 -24.90
CA MET A 1 47.59 -68.92 -24.53
C MET A 1 46.66 -68.14 -25.45
N MET A 2 45.40 -67.97 -25.02
CA MET A 2 44.83 -66.73 -24.43
C MET A 2 44.16 -65.85 -25.50
N LYS A 3 42.88 -66.14 -25.74
CA LYS A 3 41.90 -65.25 -26.37
C LYS A 3 41.52 -64.16 -25.35
N LYS A 4 41.61 -62.88 -25.69
CA LYS A 4 41.05 -61.77 -24.90
C LYS A 4 39.88 -61.16 -25.66
N THR A 5 38.69 -61.35 -25.09
CA THR A 5 37.43 -60.70 -25.48
C THR A 5 37.38 -59.31 -24.87
N THR A 6 37.14 -58.27 -25.67
CA THR A 6 36.93 -56.89 -25.20
C THR A 6 35.43 -56.60 -25.25
N SER A 7 34.84 -56.28 -24.10
CA SER A 7 33.41 -55.98 -23.96
C SER A 7 33.17 -54.47 -24.06
N ALA A 8 32.19 -54.06 -24.86
CA ALA A 8 31.74 -52.68 -25.00
C ALA A 8 30.66 -52.38 -23.94
N THR A 9 30.80 -51.27 -23.22
CA THR A 9 29.79 -50.78 -22.26
C THR A 9 29.20 -49.48 -22.79
N GLY A 10 27.95 -49.54 -23.27
CA GLY A 10 27.19 -48.37 -23.68
C GLY A 10 26.67 -47.61 -22.46
N THR A 11 26.91 -46.29 -22.43
CA THR A 11 26.39 -45.40 -21.38
C THR A 11 25.09 -44.75 -21.87
N THR A 12 23.97 -45.15 -21.28
CA THR A 12 22.64 -44.62 -21.57
C THR A 12 22.48 -43.26 -20.88
N ALA A 13 22.35 -42.18 -21.64
CA ALA A 13 22.08 -40.84 -21.10
C ALA A 13 20.62 -40.71 -20.65
N THR A 14 20.40 -40.35 -19.38
CA THR A 14 19.08 -40.10 -18.80
C THR A 14 18.63 -38.67 -19.10
N PRO A 15 17.38 -38.41 -19.56
CA PRO A 15 16.90 -37.05 -19.77
C PRO A 15 16.65 -36.35 -18.43
N SER A 16 17.16 -35.13 -18.31
CA SER A 16 16.98 -34.26 -17.14
C SER A 16 15.52 -33.80 -17.01
N PRO A 17 14.97 -33.65 -15.78
CA PRO A 17 13.60 -33.17 -15.59
C PRO A 17 13.45 -31.70 -16.05
N PRO A 18 12.27 -31.30 -16.54
CA PRO A 18 12.02 -29.94 -16.97
C PRO A 18 12.17 -28.97 -15.78
N SER A 19 12.98 -27.93 -15.97
CA SER A 19 13.19 -26.87 -14.99
C SER A 19 11.85 -26.22 -14.64
N THR A 20 11.37 -26.39 -13.42
CA THR A 20 10.21 -25.66 -12.89
C THR A 20 10.62 -24.19 -12.74
N GLN A 21 10.28 -23.36 -13.73
CA GLN A 21 10.48 -21.92 -13.62
C GLN A 21 9.48 -21.38 -12.60
N SER A 22 9.98 -20.92 -11.45
CA SER A 22 9.18 -20.27 -10.44
C SER A 22 8.64 -18.95 -11.00
N LYS A 23 7.31 -18.81 -11.00
CA LYS A 23 6.64 -17.57 -11.40
C LYS A 23 7.03 -16.48 -10.39
N GLN A 24 7.93 -15.58 -10.77
CA GLN A 24 8.32 -14.45 -9.94
C GLN A 24 7.13 -13.49 -9.84
N PHE A 25 6.51 -13.41 -8.66
CA PHE A 25 5.45 -12.45 -8.41
C PHE A 25 6.07 -11.07 -8.23
N PHE A 26 5.74 -10.15 -9.13
CA PHE A 26 6.12 -8.75 -9.00
C PHE A 26 5.37 -8.14 -7.80
N SER A 27 6.12 -7.67 -6.80
CA SER A 27 5.59 -7.04 -5.59
C SER A 27 6.36 -5.74 -5.31
N PHE A 28 5.68 -4.76 -4.71
CA PHE A 28 6.22 -3.43 -4.48
C PHE A 28 5.88 -2.94 -3.06
N TYR A 29 6.90 -2.74 -2.21
CA TYR A 29 6.69 -2.44 -0.78
C TYR A 29 6.56 -0.94 -0.47
N ARG A 30 7.36 -0.04 -1.10
CA ARG A 30 7.25 1.44 -0.99
C ARG A 30 8.30 2.15 -1.85
N ARG A 31 8.19 3.48 -1.98
CA ARG A 31 9.24 4.37 -2.51
C ARG A 31 10.01 5.05 -1.37
N PRO A 32 11.33 5.27 -1.51
CA PRO A 32 12.05 6.17 -0.61
C PRO A 32 11.53 7.61 -0.76
N LEU A 33 11.56 8.37 0.33
CA LEU A 33 11.20 9.79 0.32
C LEU A 33 12.31 10.60 -0.40
N PRO A 34 11.99 11.46 -1.38
CA PRO A 34 12.98 12.35 -2.00
C PRO A 34 13.48 13.40 -1.00
N THR A 35 14.73 13.30 -0.54
CA THR A 35 15.28 14.15 0.54
C THR A 35 15.64 15.57 0.12
N GLU A 36 15.74 15.84 -1.19
CA GLU A 36 16.10 17.18 -1.69
C GLU A 36 15.03 18.23 -1.36
N ASN A 37 13.75 17.84 -1.37
CA ASN A 37 12.62 18.78 -1.24
C ASN A 37 11.53 18.32 -0.26
N CYS A 38 11.64 17.13 0.35
CA CYS A 38 10.62 16.59 1.24
C CYS A 38 11.19 16.28 2.63
N VAL A 39 10.46 16.69 3.67
CA VAL A 39 10.75 16.35 5.07
C VAL A 39 9.66 15.41 5.57
N ALA A 40 10.05 14.25 6.10
CA ALA A 40 9.10 13.31 6.67
C ALA A 40 8.42 13.92 7.92
N LEU A 41 7.08 13.88 7.99
CA LEU A 41 6.33 14.43 9.13
C LEU A 41 6.77 13.82 10.47
N SER A 42 7.10 12.52 10.49
CA SER A 42 7.53 11.79 11.69
C SER A 42 8.97 12.06 12.11
N SER A 43 9.78 12.70 11.26
CA SER A 43 11.16 13.07 11.61
C SER A 43 11.21 14.16 12.67
N ILE A 44 12.34 14.31 13.36
CA ILE A 44 12.56 15.39 14.33
C ILE A 44 12.33 16.77 13.70
N ASP A 45 12.81 16.98 12.47
CA ASP A 45 12.63 18.26 11.79
C ASP A 45 11.18 18.47 11.32
N GLY A 46 10.50 17.41 10.87
CA GLY A 46 9.06 17.45 10.57
C GLY A 46 8.22 17.85 11.78
N GLN A 47 8.52 17.27 12.95
CA GLN A 47 7.87 17.62 14.21
C GLN A 47 8.15 19.07 14.63
N LYS A 48 9.38 19.57 14.45
CA LYS A 48 9.69 21.00 14.70
C LYS A 48 8.88 21.93 13.80
N ILE A 49 8.79 21.62 12.49
CA ILE A 49 8.01 22.41 11.52
C ILE A 49 6.53 22.42 11.92
N PHE A 50 5.97 21.24 12.23
CA PHE A 50 4.60 21.08 12.68
C PHE A 50 4.32 21.91 13.95
N ASN A 51 5.14 21.74 14.99
CA ASN A 51 4.98 22.45 16.27
C ASN A 51 5.10 23.97 16.09
N SER A 52 6.04 24.44 15.26
CA SER A 52 6.18 25.87 14.98
C SER A 52 4.95 26.44 14.26
N SER A 53 4.32 25.66 13.37
CA SER A 53 3.13 26.06 12.62
C SER A 53 1.90 26.08 13.53
N HIS A 54 1.77 25.09 14.41
CA HIS A 54 0.73 25.04 15.44
C HIS A 54 0.84 26.22 16.40
N ALA A 55 2.04 26.52 16.92
CA ALA A 55 2.27 27.62 17.85
C ALA A 55 1.93 29.00 17.25
N ARG A 56 2.01 29.15 15.92
CA ARG A 56 1.61 30.37 15.20
C ARG A 56 0.12 30.44 14.85
N GLY A 57 -0.71 29.52 15.36
CA GLY A 57 -2.14 29.47 15.06
C GLY A 57 -2.49 28.88 13.68
N GLY A 58 -1.54 28.20 13.03
CA GLY A 58 -1.79 27.40 11.84
C GLY A 58 -2.42 26.05 12.16
N LEU A 59 -2.53 25.17 11.16
CA LEU A 59 -2.97 23.77 11.32
C LEU A 59 -4.38 23.60 11.94
N LYS A 60 -5.25 24.60 11.79
CA LYS A 60 -6.58 24.63 12.44
C LYS A 60 -7.43 23.39 12.14
N SER A 61 -7.39 22.90 10.91
CA SER A 61 -8.15 21.71 10.49
C SER A 61 -7.45 20.38 10.80
N PHE A 62 -6.19 20.40 11.27
CA PHE A 62 -5.41 19.17 11.45
C PHE A 62 -6.07 18.22 12.45
N PHE A 63 -6.55 18.75 13.59
CA PHE A 63 -7.11 17.92 14.65
C PHE A 63 -8.44 17.28 14.25
N ASP A 64 -9.25 17.95 13.44
CA ASP A 64 -10.49 17.36 12.93
C ASP A 64 -10.19 16.29 11.87
N LEU A 65 -9.23 16.56 10.98
CA LEU A 65 -8.83 15.63 9.92
C LEU A 65 -8.12 14.39 10.45
N ILE A 66 -7.23 14.52 11.44
CA ILE A 66 -6.45 13.39 11.97
C ILE A 66 -7.34 12.37 12.68
N GLN A 67 -8.46 12.80 13.28
CA GLN A 67 -9.47 11.90 13.86
C GLN A 67 -10.13 11.01 12.79
N GLN A 68 -10.07 11.40 11.52
CA GLN A 68 -10.66 10.68 10.40
C GLN A 68 -9.62 9.98 9.53
N PHE A 69 -8.34 10.01 9.90
CA PHE A 69 -7.27 9.53 9.04
C PHE A 69 -7.39 8.03 8.75
N THR A 70 -7.46 7.69 7.46
CA THR A 70 -7.59 6.32 6.99
C THR A 70 -6.77 6.11 5.71
N THR A 71 -6.39 4.86 5.47
CA THR A 71 -5.69 4.46 4.24
C THR A 71 -6.72 4.17 3.16
N GLN A 72 -6.48 4.67 1.94
CA GLN A 72 -7.34 4.37 0.79
C GLN A 72 -7.42 2.85 0.56
N PRO A 73 -8.62 2.28 0.34
CA PRO A 73 -8.77 0.83 0.21
C PRO A 73 -8.25 0.30 -1.14
N GLU A 74 -8.22 1.15 -2.17
CA GLU A 74 -7.73 0.81 -3.51
C GLU A 74 -6.74 1.87 -4.02
N PRO A 75 -5.71 1.53 -4.82
CA PRO A 75 -4.72 2.49 -5.33
C PRO A 75 -5.30 3.69 -6.10
N ALA A 76 -6.48 3.52 -6.71
CA ALA A 76 -7.17 4.57 -7.46
C ALA A 76 -8.09 5.47 -6.59
N PHE A 77 -8.25 5.18 -5.29
CA PHE A 77 -9.30 5.80 -4.44
C PHE A 77 -8.80 6.95 -3.56
N CYS A 78 -7.67 7.58 -3.89
CA CYS A 78 -7.13 8.69 -3.10
C CYS A 78 -8.14 9.84 -2.95
N GLY A 79 -8.87 10.19 -4.02
CA GLY A 79 -9.89 11.24 -4.00
C GLY A 79 -11.10 10.88 -3.13
N LEU A 80 -11.62 9.65 -3.26
CA LEU A 80 -12.77 9.18 -2.47
C LEU A 80 -12.43 9.17 -0.98
N THR A 81 -11.28 8.61 -0.62
CA THR A 81 -10.81 8.52 0.77
C THR A 81 -10.62 9.92 1.36
N SER A 82 -10.03 10.85 0.60
CA SER A 82 -9.86 12.23 1.03
C SER A 82 -11.22 12.91 1.27
N LEU A 83 -12.21 12.68 0.41
CA LEU A 83 -13.54 13.24 0.56
C LEU A 83 -14.27 12.65 1.78
N VAL A 84 -14.14 11.34 2.03
CA VAL A 84 -14.64 10.68 3.26
C VAL A 84 -14.05 11.35 4.50
N MET A 85 -12.73 11.55 4.54
CA MET A 85 -12.06 12.21 5.67
C MET A 85 -12.64 13.61 5.92
N VAL A 86 -12.80 14.42 4.87
CA VAL A 86 -13.32 15.78 4.98
C VAL A 86 -14.79 15.80 5.43
N LEU A 87 -15.64 14.96 4.84
CA LEU A 87 -17.06 14.91 5.21
C LEU A 87 -17.27 14.46 6.66
N ASN A 88 -16.49 13.49 7.12
CA ASN A 88 -16.51 13.05 8.51
C ASN A 88 -15.94 14.10 9.47
N ALA A 89 -14.87 14.82 9.09
CA ALA A 89 -14.30 15.90 9.90
C ALA A 89 -15.28 17.08 10.05
N LEU A 90 -16.11 17.32 9.04
CA LEU A 90 -17.20 18.30 9.06
C LEU A 90 -18.49 17.78 9.72
N ALA A 91 -18.48 16.55 10.26
CA ALA A 91 -19.63 15.88 10.86
C ALA A 91 -20.89 15.88 9.95
N VAL A 92 -20.69 15.76 8.63
CA VAL A 92 -21.79 15.66 7.67
C VAL A 92 -22.48 14.31 7.85
N ASP A 93 -23.80 14.34 8.00
CA ASP A 93 -24.61 13.14 8.13
C ASP A 93 -24.80 12.47 6.75
N PRO A 94 -24.33 11.23 6.52
CA PRO A 94 -24.53 10.52 5.25
C PRO A 94 -25.99 10.10 5.04
N ARG A 95 -26.85 10.21 6.06
CA ARG A 95 -28.26 9.80 6.07
C ARG A 95 -28.48 8.34 5.65
N ARG A 96 -27.43 7.52 5.77
CA ARG A 96 -27.37 6.10 5.43
C ARG A 96 -26.59 5.38 6.52
N ASN A 97 -27.00 4.16 6.83
CA ASN A 97 -26.30 3.33 7.82
C ASN A 97 -24.99 2.82 7.22
N TRP A 98 -23.90 2.94 7.99
CA TRP A 98 -22.59 2.38 7.67
C TRP A 98 -22.40 0.99 8.26
N LYS A 99 -22.55 0.87 9.58
CA LYS A 99 -22.40 -0.38 10.34
C LYS A 99 -23.46 -0.44 11.43
N GLY A 100 -24.38 -1.41 11.38
CA GLY A 100 -25.49 -1.47 12.35
C GLY A 100 -26.30 -0.15 12.39
N PRO A 101 -26.56 0.45 13.57
CA PRO A 101 -27.26 1.73 13.68
C PRO A 101 -26.36 2.95 13.41
N TRP A 102 -25.06 2.77 13.19
CA TRP A 102 -24.09 3.86 13.07
C TRP A 102 -24.08 4.47 11.66
N ARG A 103 -23.96 5.79 11.59
CA ARG A 103 -23.88 6.57 10.34
C ARG A 103 -22.55 7.30 10.30
N TRP A 104 -21.72 7.00 9.32
CA TRP A 104 -20.41 7.59 9.10
C TRP A 104 -20.05 7.45 7.62
N TYR A 105 -19.35 8.41 7.01
CA TYR A 105 -18.96 8.26 5.61
C TYR A 105 -17.93 7.13 5.43
N ASP A 106 -18.10 6.44 4.32
CA ASP A 106 -17.26 5.35 3.81
C ASP A 106 -17.20 5.51 2.29
N GLU A 107 -16.10 5.09 1.67
CA GLU A 107 -15.82 5.31 0.24
C GLU A 107 -16.93 4.73 -0.65
N ARG A 108 -17.60 3.65 -0.21
CA ARG A 108 -18.72 3.01 -0.92
C ARG A 108 -19.93 3.93 -1.09
N PHE A 109 -20.05 4.99 -0.29
CA PHE A 109 -21.12 5.98 -0.41
C PHE A 109 -20.87 7.02 -1.50
N LEU A 110 -19.63 7.13 -1.99
CA LEU A 110 -19.19 8.13 -2.96
C LEU A 110 -19.00 7.54 -4.37
N ASN A 111 -19.21 6.24 -4.54
CA ASN A 111 -19.26 5.57 -5.85
C ASN A 111 -20.61 5.85 -6.53
N CYS A 112 -20.79 7.06 -7.02
CA CYS A 112 -21.83 7.40 -7.99
C CYS A 112 -21.15 8.16 -9.13
N CYS A 113 -21.38 7.72 -10.37
CA CYS A 113 -20.81 8.25 -11.63
C CYS A 113 -19.48 7.62 -12.09
N VAL A 114 -19.52 6.32 -12.41
CA VAL A 114 -18.88 5.82 -13.65
C VAL A 114 -19.97 5.68 -14.70
#